data_AF-A0AAD2JFP1-F1
#
_entry.id   AF-A0AAD2JFP1-F1
#
_cell.length_a   1.000
_cell.length_b   1.000
_cell.length_c   1.000
_cell.angle_alpha   90.00
_cell.angle_beta   90.00
_cell.angle_gamma   90.00
#
_symmetry.space_group_name_H-M   'P 1'
#
loop_
_entity.id
_entity.type
_entity.pdbx_description
1 polymer ?
#
loop_
_entity_poly.entity_id
_entity_poly.type
_entity_poly.pdbx_seq_one_letter_code
_entity_poly.pdbx_strand_id
1 'polypeptide(L)' 'MTDNEDEIALYDSIERAIANVRAALDAIDQAWIRVTAERPNPTPAALSALDMADEMLTVAQEDLARARIALAVHMPRTQ' A
#
# COMPACT_ATOMS: atom_id res chain seq x y z
N MET A 1 -27.82 15.69 -1.26
CA MET A 1 -26.88 15.84 -0.12
C MET A 1 -25.85 14.70 -0.07
N THR A 2 -25.79 13.85 -1.10
CA THR A 2 -24.97 12.62 -1.19
C THR A 2 -23.62 12.85 -1.86
N ASP A 3 -23.55 13.78 -2.82
CA ASP A 3 -22.34 13.97 -3.64
C ASP A 3 -21.09 14.35 -2.82
N ASN A 4 -21.28 15.08 -1.71
CA ASN A 4 -20.19 15.50 -0.84
C ASN A 4 -19.68 14.36 0.06
N GLU A 5 -20.54 13.43 0.48
CA GLU A 5 -20.14 12.28 1.31
C GLU A 5 -19.40 11.24 0.47
N ASP A 6 -19.85 11.02 -0.77
CA ASP A 6 -19.20 10.12 -1.73
C ASP A 6 -17.82 10.66 -2.16
N GLU A 7 -17.68 11.98 -2.33
CA GLU A 7 -16.41 12.64 -2.64
C GLU A 7 -15.42 12.56 -1.46
N ILE A 8 -15.87 12.77 -0.22
CA ILE A 8 -15.03 12.59 0.98
C ILE A 8 -14.55 11.14 1.08
N ALA A 9 -15.46 10.16 0.93
CA ALA A 9 -15.10 8.74 1.00
C ALA A 9 -14.10 8.33 -0.10
N LEU A 10 -14.21 8.92 -1.29
CA LEU A 10 -13.23 8.73 -2.36
C LEU A 10 -11.85 9.24 -1.93
N TYR A 11 -11.75 10.48 -1.47
CA TYR A 11 -10.46 11.06 -1.09
C TYR A 11 -9.83 10.35 0.11
N ASP A 12 -10.63 9.94 1.10
CA ASP A 12 -10.18 9.12 2.23
C ASP A 12 -9.62 7.77 1.74
N SER A 13 -10.27 7.14 0.75
CA SER A 13 -9.79 5.87 0.19
C SER A 13 -8.44 6.04 -0.55
N ILE A 14 -8.25 7.17 -1.25
CA ILE A 14 -7.01 7.50 -1.93
C ILE A 14 -5.90 7.79 -0.92
N GLU A 15 -6.19 8.57 0.12
CA GLU A 15 -5.24 8.87 1.20
C GLU A 15 -4.77 7.58 1.88
N ARG A 16 -5.71 6.70 2.25
CA ARG A 16 -5.41 5.40 2.84
C ARG A 16 -4.54 4.53 1.92
N ALA A 17 -4.86 4.46 0.63
CA ALA A 17 -4.07 3.69 -0.33
C ALA A 17 -2.62 4.20 -0.41
N ILE A 18 -2.43 5.53 -0.45
CA ILE A 18 -1.09 6.14 -0.46
C ILE A 18 -0.35 5.87 0.85
N ALA A 19 -1.03 5.97 2.00
CA ALA A 19 -0.44 5.68 3.30
C ALA A 19 0.04 4.22 3.39
N ASN A 20 -0.75 3.27 2.88
CA ASN A 20 -0.40 1.86 2.89
C ASN A 20 0.77 1.55 1.93
N VAL A 21 0.85 2.19 0.78
CA VAL A 21 2.03 2.08 -0.12
C VAL A 21 3.29 2.58 0.58
N ARG A 22 3.23 3.73 1.27
CA ARG A 22 4.37 4.26 2.02
C ARG A 22 4.81 3.30 3.13
N ALA A 23 3.86 2.77 3.90
CA ALA A 23 4.16 1.80 4.95
C ALA A 23 4.80 0.51 4.40
N ALA A 24 4.34 0.02 3.23
CA ALA A 24 4.94 -1.13 2.57
C ALA A 24 6.38 -0.86 2.11
N LEU A 25 6.65 0.32 1.54
CA LEU A 25 8.01 0.72 1.15
C LEU A 25 8.94 0.80 2.37
N ASP A 26 8.49 1.40 3.46
CA ASP A 26 9.26 1.47 4.71
C ASP A 26 9.57 0.06 5.26
N ALA A 27 8.63 -0.88 5.16
CA ALA A 27 8.84 -2.27 5.57
C ALA A 27 9.87 -2.99 4.68
N ILE A 28 9.84 -2.76 3.37
CA ILE A 28 10.83 -3.29 2.41
C ILE A 28 12.23 -2.78 2.77
N ASP A 29 12.38 -1.48 3.04
CA ASP A 29 13.65 -0.88 3.43
C ASP A 29 14.18 -1.48 4.74
N GLN A 30 13.31 -1.66 5.74
CA GLN A 30 13.68 -2.31 7.00
C GLN A 30 14.10 -3.77 6.82
N ALA A 31 13.37 -4.53 6.00
CA ALA A 31 13.70 -5.91 5.69
C ALA A 31 15.07 -5.99 4.99
N TRP A 32 15.35 -5.08 4.06
CA TRP A 32 16.65 -4.98 3.39
C TRP A 32 17.79 -4.71 4.38
N ILE A 33 17.63 -3.73 5.29
CA ILE A 33 18.62 -3.45 6.34
C ILE A 33 18.91 -4.71 7.16
N ARG A 34 17.87 -5.47 7.51
CA ARG A 34 18.04 -6.67 8.32
C ARG A 34 18.76 -7.79 7.57
N VAL A 35 18.34 -8.10 6.35
CA VAL A 35 18.97 -9.11 5.48
C VAL A 35 20.44 -8.78 5.22
N THR A 36 20.75 -7.49 5.02
CA THR A 36 22.13 -7.06 4.77
C THR A 36 23.01 -7.11 6.02
N ALA A 37 22.47 -6.79 7.19
CA ALA A 37 23.17 -6.89 8.46
C ALA A 37 23.56 -8.34 8.81
N GLU A 38 22.80 -9.33 8.35
CA GLU A 38 22.98 -10.75 8.67
C GLU A 38 23.79 -11.52 7.61
N ARG A 39 24.47 -10.83 6.69
CA ARG A 39 25.30 -11.48 5.66
C ARG A 39 26.48 -12.27 6.27
N PRO A 40 26.84 -13.43 5.68
CA PRO A 40 26.28 -14.03 4.47
C PRO A 40 25.08 -14.96 4.71
N ASN A 41 24.68 -15.20 5.97
CA ASN A 41 23.70 -16.21 6.34
C ASN A 41 22.51 -15.57 7.09
N PRO A 42 21.51 -15.03 6.36
CA PRO A 42 20.31 -14.46 6.95
C PRO A 42 19.58 -15.48 7.82
N THR A 43 19.04 -15.01 8.95
CA THR A 43 18.23 -15.82 9.86
C THR A 43 16.79 -15.94 9.37
N PRO A 44 15.99 -16.88 9.91
CA PRO A 44 14.55 -16.93 9.67
C PRO A 44 13.83 -15.62 10.02
N ALA A 45 14.34 -14.84 10.96
CA ALA A 45 13.76 -13.54 11.30
C ALA A 45 13.96 -12.50 10.19
N ALA A 46 15.11 -12.51 9.50
CA ALA A 46 15.33 -11.66 8.34
C ALA A 46 14.43 -12.05 7.15
N LEU A 47 14.19 -13.35 6.97
CA LEU A 47 13.23 -13.83 5.95
C LEU A 47 11.79 -13.44 6.31
N SER A 48 11.38 -13.61 7.56
CA SER A 48 10.05 -13.19 8.01
C SER A 48 9.81 -11.68 7.86
N ALA A 49 10.86 -10.85 7.96
CA ALA A 49 10.74 -9.42 7.68
C ALA A 49 10.46 -9.14 6.19
N LEU A 50 11.02 -9.93 5.27
CA LEU A 50 10.68 -9.85 3.84
C LEU A 50 9.23 -10.33 3.59
N ASP A 51 8.81 -11.42 4.22
CA ASP A 51 7.45 -11.94 4.09
C ASP A 51 6.42 -10.89 4.55
N MET A 52 6.67 -10.24 5.69
CA MET A 52 5.81 -9.16 6.18
C MET A 52 5.78 -7.94 5.24
N ALA A 53 6.92 -7.58 4.66
CA ALA A 53 6.98 -6.50 3.68
C ALA A 53 6.17 -6.82 2.40
N ASP A 54 6.19 -8.08 1.96
CA ASP A 54 5.41 -8.57 0.81
C ASP A 54 3.91 -8.57 1.09
N GLU A 55 3.50 -9.02 2.28
CA GLU A 55 2.09 -8.94 2.72
C GLU A 55 1.58 -7.49 2.72
N MET A 56 2.37 -6.57 3.28
CA MET A 56 2.03 -5.15 3.28
C MET A 56 1.94 -4.56 1.87
N LEU A 57 2.86 -4.94 0.97
CA LEU A 57 2.83 -4.51 -0.42
C LEU A 57 1.59 -5.02 -1.14
N THR A 58 1.20 -6.28 -0.90
CA THR A 58 -0.01 -6.87 -1.48
C THR A 58 -1.25 -6.09 -1.06
N VAL A 59 -1.41 -5.82 0.24
CA VAL A 59 -2.54 -5.02 0.75
C VAL A 59 -2.54 -3.61 0.16
N ALA A 60 -1.37 -2.97 0.07
CA ALA A 60 -1.23 -1.64 -0.51
C ALA A 60 -1.62 -1.61 -2.00
N GLN A 61 -1.26 -2.64 -2.77
CA GLN A 61 -1.64 -2.78 -4.18
C GLN A 61 -3.15 -2.97 -4.34
N GLU A 62 -3.79 -3.76 -3.48
CA GLU A 62 -5.25 -3.93 -3.48
C GLU A 62 -5.98 -2.63 -3.16
N ASP A 63 -5.51 -1.88 -2.16
CA ASP A 63 -6.07 -0.57 -1.81
C ASP A 63 -5.92 0.43 -2.95
N LEU A 64 -4.75 0.46 -3.60
CA LEU A 64 -4.53 1.30 -4.76
C LEU A 64 -5.44 0.90 -5.94
N ALA A 65 -5.66 -0.39 -6.17
CA ALA A 65 -6.57 -0.86 -7.20
C ALA A 65 -8.01 -0.42 -6.90
N ARG A 66 -8.46 -0.53 -5.65
CA ARG A 66 -9.78 -0.05 -5.20
C ARG A 66 -9.93 1.45 -5.38
N ALA A 67 -8.94 2.24 -4.95
CA ALA A 67 -8.94 3.70 -5.10
C ALA A 67 -8.99 4.12 -6.58
N ARG A 68 -8.25 3.42 -7.46
CA ARG A 68 -8.29 3.66 -8.92
C ARG A 68 -9.68 3.40 -9.52
N ILE A 69 -10.34 2.32 -9.09
CA ILE A 69 -11.71 1.99 -9.53
C ILE A 69 -12.68 3.07 -9.05
N ALA A 70 -12.63 3.45 -7.77
CA ALA A 70 -13.48 4.48 -7.20
C ALA A 70 -13.31 5.83 -7.92
N LEU A 71 -12.06 6.22 -8.20
CA LEU A 71 -11.76 7.44 -8.94
C LEU A 71 -12.30 7.39 -10.37
N ALA A 72 -12.20 6.24 -11.05
CA ALA A 72 -12.74 6.07 -12.40
C ALA A 72 -14.28 6.13 -12.45
N VAL A 73 -14.96 5.72 -11.37
CA VAL A 73 -16.41 5.87 -11.22
C VAL A 73 -16.80 7.33 -10.97
N HIS A 74 -16.03 8.05 -10.17
CA HIS A 74 -16.30 9.44 -9.81
C HIS A 74 -15.96 10.44 -10.94
N MET A 75 -14.99 10.12 -11.80
CA MET A 75 -14.73 10.92 -13.00
C MET A 75 -15.87 10.73 -14.02
N PRO A 76 -16.67 11.76 -14.33
CA PRO A 76 -17.66 11.66 -15.39
C PRO A 76 -16.92 11.36 -16.70
N ARG A 77 -17.41 10.39 -17.48
CA ARG A 77 -16.94 10.20 -18.86
C ARG A 77 -17.22 11.51 -19.59
N THR A 78 -16.20 12.33 -19.79
CA THR A 78 -16.26 13.44 -20.73
C THR A 78 -16.63 12.85 -22.09
N GLN A 79 -17.90 13.00 -22.46
CA GLN A 79 -18.37 12.90 -23.84
C GLN A 79 -18.25 14.28 -24.48
#